data_AF-A0A1E5H4W2-F1
#
_entry.id   AF-A0A1E5H4W2-F1
#
_cell.length_a   1.000
_cell.length_b   1.000
_cell.length_c   1.000
_cell.angle_alpha   90.00
_cell.angle_beta   90.00
_cell.angle_gamma   90.00
#
_symmetry.space_group_name_H-M   'P 1'
#
loop_
_entity.id
_entity.type
_entity.pdbx_description
1 polymer ?
#
loop_
_entity_poly.entity_id
_entity_poly.type
_entity_poly.pdbx_seq_one_letter_code
_entity_poly.pdbx_strand_id
1 'polypeptide(L)'
;MTKGLQVTERDVRKYGKKFRLFSGEQGRIVGYLVSYQRVKNTKGKSVKVRETIHEELYRVFPEIRYVFDRHGVKIAERRKPGEPLYSTGRGYFRNIEQKNKKTGEEKKNGKN
;
A
#
# COMPACT_ATOMS: atom_id res chain seq x y z
N MET A 1 19.14 4.74 12.00
CA MET A 1 17.71 4.70 11.61
C MET A 1 17.25 3.26 11.67
N THR A 2 16.27 2.93 12.52
CA THR A 2 15.65 1.59 12.52
C THR A 2 15.09 1.34 11.13
N LYS A 3 15.60 0.33 10.41
CA LYS A 3 15.02 -0.07 9.12
C LYS A 3 13.59 -0.50 9.42
N GLY A 4 12.61 0.34 9.04
CA GLY A 4 11.20 0.03 9.22
C GLY A 4 10.87 -1.29 8.52
N LEU A 5 9.83 -2.00 8.97
CA LEU A 5 9.40 -3.23 8.33
C LEU A 5 9.05 -2.94 6.85
N GLN A 6 9.73 -3.60 5.92
CA GLN A 6 9.41 -3.51 4.50
C GLN A 6 8.03 -4.15 4.24
N VAL A 7 7.20 -3.44 3.50
CA VAL A 7 5.85 -3.86 3.13
C VAL A 7 5.89 -4.40 1.71
N THR A 8 5.47 -5.65 1.53
CA THR A 8 5.47 -6.32 0.23
C THR A 8 4.16 -6.12 -0.54
N GLU A 9 4.14 -6.45 -1.83
CA GLU A 9 2.91 -6.50 -2.63
C GLU A 9 1.87 -7.42 -1.99
N ARG A 10 2.29 -8.58 -1.49
CA ARG A 10 1.42 -9.54 -0.81
C ARG A 10 0.77 -8.93 0.44
N ASP A 11 1.52 -8.13 1.20
CA ASP A 11 0.97 -7.40 2.34
C ASP A 11 -0.04 -6.35 1.88
N VAL A 12 0.30 -5.56 0.87
CA VAL A 12 -0.62 -4.57 0.30
C VAL A 12 -1.89 -5.23 -0.25
N ARG A 13 -1.82 -6.40 -0.88
CA ARG A 13 -3.01 -7.15 -1.30
C ARG A 13 -3.84 -7.66 -0.11
N LYS A 14 -3.17 -8.22 0.90
CA LYS A 14 -3.82 -8.82 2.07
C LYS A 14 -4.53 -7.77 2.92
N TYR A 15 -3.86 -6.65 3.17
CA TYR A 15 -4.39 -5.58 4.01
C TYR A 15 -5.16 -4.54 3.19
N GLY A 16 -4.80 -4.35 1.93
CA GLY A 16 -5.31 -3.29 1.07
C GLY A 16 -6.73 -3.46 0.52
N LYS A 17 -7.37 -4.62 0.72
CA LYS A 17 -8.77 -4.88 0.32
C LYS A 17 -9.79 -3.86 0.87
N LYS A 18 -9.45 -3.10 1.92
CA LYS A 18 -10.30 -2.04 2.51
C LYS A 18 -9.65 -0.65 2.49
N PHE A 19 -8.53 -0.49 1.79
CA PHE A 19 -7.62 0.65 1.95
C PHE A 19 -7.53 1.52 0.70
N ARG A 20 -7.00 2.73 0.87
CA ARG A 20 -6.72 3.67 -0.22
C ARG A 20 -5.22 3.62 -0.52
N LEU A 21 -4.89 3.46 -1.80
CA LEU A 21 -3.53 3.55 -2.33
C LEU A 21 -3.31 4.94 -2.91
N PHE A 22 -2.08 5.41 -2.90
CA PHE A 22 -1.73 6.67 -3.54
C PHE A 22 -0.43 6.55 -4.33
N SER A 23 -0.53 6.68 -5.64
CA SER A 23 0.58 6.73 -6.61
C SER A 23 0.67 8.09 -7.32
N GLY A 24 0.14 9.14 -6.68
CA GLY A 24 -0.18 10.43 -7.32
C GLY A 24 -1.69 10.61 -7.54
N GLU A 25 -2.40 9.49 -7.72
CA GLU A 25 -3.86 9.42 -7.72
C GLU A 25 -4.34 8.42 -6.67
N GLN A 26 -5.55 8.64 -6.13
CA GLN A 26 -6.10 7.77 -5.10
C GLN A 26 -6.76 6.54 -5.75
N GLY A 27 -6.26 5.35 -5.39
CA GLY A 27 -6.77 4.07 -5.86
C GLY A 27 -7.35 3.19 -4.76
N ARG A 28 -8.12 2.18 -5.15
CA ARG A 28 -8.68 1.13 -4.30
C ARG A 28 -8.34 -0.24 -4.85
N ILE A 29 -8.06 -1.21 -3.98
CA ILE A 29 -7.83 -2.60 -4.41
C ILE A 29 -9.15 -3.37 -4.47
N VAL A 30 -9.42 -3.98 -5.62
CA VAL A 30 -10.51 -4.92 -5.86
C VAL A 30 -9.91 -6.24 -6.33
N GLY A 31 -9.76 -7.20 -5.41
CA GLY A 31 -9.10 -8.48 -5.72
C GLY A 31 -7.60 -8.32 -5.96
N TYR A 32 -7.17 -8.49 -7.21
CA TYR A 32 -5.80 -8.26 -7.68
C TYR A 32 -5.67 -6.97 -8.51
N LEU A 33 -6.79 -6.27 -8.74
CA LEU A 33 -6.84 -5.04 -9.52
C LEU A 33 -6.80 -3.83 -8.59
N VAL A 34 -6.16 -2.76 -9.03
CA VAL A 34 -6.24 -1.43 -8.48
C VAL A 34 -7.11 -0.59 -9.39
N SER A 35 -8.13 0.02 -8.81
CA SER A 35 -9.04 0.93 -9.50
C SER A 35 -8.79 2.35 -9.02
N TYR A 36 -8.51 3.27 -9.94
CA TYR A 36 -8.29 4.68 -9.64
C TYR A 36 -8.92 5.60 -10.70
N GLN A 37 -9.22 6.83 -10.31
CA GLN A 37 -9.79 7.84 -11.20
C GLN A 37 -8.68 8.75 -11.73
N ARG A 38 -8.52 8.77 -13.05
CA ARG A 38 -7.50 9.60 -13.70
C ARG A 38 -8.03 10.97 -14.05
N VAL A 39 -7.38 12.04 -13.59
CA VAL A 39 -7.78 13.41 -13.97
C VAL A 39 -6.95 13.87 -15.17
N LYS A 40 -7.59 14.02 -16.33
CA LYS A 40 -6.94 14.53 -17.55
C LYS A 40 -7.11 16.05 -17.66
N ASN A 41 -6.02 16.78 -17.81
CA ASN A 41 -6.08 18.20 -18.14
C ASN A 41 -6.14 18.37 -19.66
N THR A 42 -7.12 19.12 -20.16
CA THR A 42 -7.19 19.52 -21.58
C THR A 42 -7.25 21.04 -21.67
N LYS A 43 -6.33 21.64 -22.45
CA LYS A 43 -6.26 23.09 -22.72
C LYS A 43 -6.28 23.98 -21.46
N GLY A 44 -5.48 23.66 -20.45
CA GLY A 44 -5.34 24.48 -19.23
C GLY A 44 -6.57 24.47 -18.31
N LYS A 45 -7.64 23.75 -18.65
CA LYS A 45 -8.79 23.51 -17.79
C LYS A 45 -8.74 22.07 -17.27
N SER A 46 -8.85 21.90 -15.96
CA SER A 46 -8.95 20.56 -15.34
C SER A 46 -10.34 19.99 -15.57
N VAL A 47 -10.51 19.32 -16.71
CA VAL A 47 -11.71 18.51 -16.96
C VAL A 47 -11.54 17.22 -16.17
N LYS A 48 -12.29 17.06 -15.08
CA LYS A 48 -12.37 15.78 -14.36
C LYS A 48 -13.09 14.75 -15.24
N VAL A 49 -12.39 14.18 -16.21
CA VAL A 49 -12.85 12.98 -16.90
C VAL A 49 -12.82 11.88 -15.85
N ARG A 50 -14.00 11.40 -15.43
CA ARG A 50 -14.10 10.32 -14.45
C ARG A 50 -13.88 8.98 -15.15
N GLU A 51 -12.68 8.80 -15.69
CA GLU A 51 -12.26 7.52 -16.25
C GLU A 51 -11.78 6.64 -15.10
N THR A 52 -12.47 5.51 -14.89
CA THR A 52 -12.05 4.51 -13.90
C THR A 52 -11.12 3.54 -14.59
N ILE A 53 -9.84 3.58 -14.23
CA ILE A 53 -8.83 2.68 -14.77
C ILE A 53 -8.72 1.47 -13.85
N HIS A 54 -8.56 0.28 -14.44
CA HIS A 54 -8.28 -0.96 -13.72
C HIS A 54 -6.93 -1.49 -14.15
N GLU A 55 -6.00 -1.63 -13.21
CA GLU A 55 -4.67 -2.18 -13.45
C GLU A 55 -4.32 -3.26 -12.45
N GLU A 56 -3.44 -4.19 -12.82
CA GLU A 56 -2.99 -5.22 -11.91
C GLU A 56 -2.07 -4.63 -10.83
N LEU A 57 -2.26 -5.05 -9.57
CA LEU A 57 -1.54 -4.51 -8.43
C LEU A 57 -0.02 -4.57 -8.60
N TYR A 58 0.51 -5.68 -9.13
CA TYR A 58 1.96 -5.82 -9.33
C TYR A 58 2.54 -4.78 -10.30
N ARG A 59 1.76 -4.33 -11.30
CA ARG A 59 2.21 -3.31 -12.28
C ARG A 59 2.31 -1.94 -11.63
N VAL A 60 1.32 -1.58 -10.83
CA VAL A 60 1.26 -0.26 -10.18
C VAL A 60 2.00 -0.22 -8.85
N PHE A 61 2.34 -1.38 -8.26
CA PHE A 61 2.99 -1.45 -6.96
C PHE A 61 4.29 -0.62 -6.89
N PRO A 62 5.19 -0.62 -7.88
CA PRO A 62 6.39 0.24 -7.89
C PRO A 62 6.09 1.75 -7.82
N GLU A 63 4.90 2.16 -8.24
CA GLU A 63 4.44 3.55 -8.26
C GLU A 63 3.69 3.95 -6.98
N ILE A 64 3.28 2.99 -6.14
CA ILE A 64 2.57 3.28 -4.89
C ILE A 64 3.52 3.99 -3.91
N ARG A 65 3.18 5.24 -3.62
CA ARG A 65 3.89 6.13 -2.71
C ARG A 65 3.40 5.99 -1.27
N TYR A 66 2.07 5.90 -1.08
CA TYR A 66 1.46 5.78 0.24
C TYR A 66 0.36 4.73 0.27
N VAL A 67 0.20 4.11 1.43
CA VAL A 67 -0.93 3.22 1.75
C VAL A 67 -1.63 3.76 2.98
N PHE A 68 -2.95 3.92 2.89
CA PHE A 68 -3.78 4.44 3.97
C PHE A 68 -4.80 3.39 4.41
N ASP A 69 -5.00 3.23 5.72
CA ASP A 69 -6.04 2.35 6.22
C ASP A 69 -7.47 2.91 6.02
N ARG A 70 -8.48 2.15 6.45
CA ARG A 70 -9.89 2.54 6.32
C ARG A 70 -10.27 3.82 7.08
N HIS A 71 -9.46 4.22 8.05
CA HIS A 71 -9.66 5.44 8.85
C HIS A 71 -8.86 6.63 8.28
N GLY A 72 -8.16 6.45 7.15
CA GLY A 72 -7.33 7.48 6.55
C GLY A 72 -5.95 7.61 7.18
N VAL A 73 -5.53 6.67 8.04
CA VAL A 73 -4.20 6.70 8.65
C VAL A 73 -3.16 6.14 7.68
N LYS A 74 -2.09 6.88 7.43
CA LYS A 74 -0.96 6.41 6.60
C LYS A 74 -0.22 5.28 7.32
N ILE A 75 -0.27 4.08 6.77
CA ILE A 75 0.32 2.86 7.34
C ILE A 75 1.64 2.44 6.69
N ALA A 76 1.89 2.88 5.46
CA ALA A 76 3.15 2.63 4.77
C ALA A 76 3.48 3.78 3.81
N GLU A 77 4.77 4.00 3.60
CA GLU A 77 5.27 5.05 2.71
C GLU A 77 6.55 4.65 1.97
N ARG A 78 6.72 5.24 0.79
CA ARG A 78 7.91 5.13 -0.05
C ARG A 78 8.46 6.52 -0.29
N ARG A 79 9.78 6.71 -0.17
CA ARG A 79 10.41 8.02 -0.34
C ARG A 79 10.53 8.39 -1.82
N LYS A 80 10.95 7.46 -2.68
CA LYS A 80 11.05 7.63 -4.14
C LYS A 80 10.38 6.50 -4.91
N PRO A 81 9.82 6.73 -6.12
CA PRO A 81 9.35 5.65 -6.98
C PRO A 81 10.40 4.54 -7.14
N GLY A 82 9.96 3.27 -7.18
CA GLY A 82 10.87 2.12 -7.28
C GLY A 82 11.58 1.70 -5.97
N GLU A 83 11.66 2.55 -4.94
CA GLU A 83 12.21 2.14 -3.63
C GLU A 83 11.28 1.20 -2.85
N PRO A 84 11.79 0.46 -1.85
CA PRO A 84 10.93 -0.33 -0.98
C PRO A 84 9.89 0.52 -0.23
N LEU A 85 8.68 -0.01 -0.12
CA LEU A 85 7.62 0.56 0.71
C LEU A 85 7.87 0.17 2.17
N TYR A 86 7.92 1.13 3.09
CA TYR A 86 8.21 0.89 4.51
C TYR A 86 7.02 1.21 5.39
N SER A 87 6.83 0.43 6.44
CA SER A 87 5.81 0.68 7.46
C SER A 87 6.08 1.97 8.22
N THR A 88 5.02 2.72 8.52
CA THR A 88 5.08 3.89 9.41
C THR A 88 4.97 3.52 10.90
N GLY A 89 4.69 2.25 11.23
CA GLY A 89 4.42 1.81 12.61
C GLY A 89 3.09 2.31 13.19
N ARG A 90 2.19 2.83 12.35
CA ARG A 90 0.89 3.42 12.74
C ARG A 90 -0.30 2.62 12.21
N GLY A 91 -1.48 2.93 12.72
CA GLY A 91 -2.76 2.35 12.28
C GLY A 91 -2.81 0.82 12.43
N TYR A 92 -3.60 0.17 11.58
CA TYR A 92 -3.78 -1.29 11.58
C TYR A 92 -2.49 -2.09 11.35
N PHE A 93 -1.40 -1.45 10.90
CA PHE A 93 -0.12 -2.12 10.64
C PHE A 93 0.63 -2.53 11.91
N ARG A 94 0.33 -1.92 13.07
CA ARG A 94 0.84 -2.39 14.38
C ARG A 94 0.56 -3.88 14.62
N ASN A 95 -0.54 -4.39 14.09
CA ASN A 95 -0.93 -5.80 14.22
C ASN A 95 -0.08 -6.75 13.34
N ILE A 96 0.54 -6.23 12.27
CA ILE A 96 1.38 -7.01 11.35
C ILE A 96 2.77 -7.22 11.96
N GLU A 97 3.35 -6.17 12.53
CA GLU A 97 4.60 -6.27 13.29
C GLU A 97 4.47 -7.25 14.45
N GLN A 98 3.35 -7.22 15.19
CA GLN A 98 3.10 -8.16 16.28
C GLN A 98 2.92 -9.61 15.81
N LYS A 99 2.21 -9.85 14.70
CA LYS A 99 2.05 -11.20 14.15
C LYS A 99 3.37 -11.77 13.65
N ASN A 100 4.16 -10.99 12.92
CA ASN A 100 5.47 -11.46 12.43
C ASN A 100 6.46 -11.72 13.58
N LYS A 101 6.41 -10.93 14.67
CA LYS A 101 7.21 -11.20 15.88
C LYS A 101 6.79 -12.51 16.55
N LYS A 102 5.49 -12.75 16.76
CA LYS A 102 4.99 -14.02 17.34
C LYS A 102 5.39 -15.24 16.52
N THR A 103 5.25 -15.21 15.19
CA THR A 103 5.64 -16.34 14.33
C THR A 103 7.18 -16.55 14.30
N GLY A 104 7.97 -15.51 14.54
CA GLY A 104 9.43 -15.60 14.65
C GLY A 104 9.90 -16.22 15.97
N GLU A 105 9.21 -15.94 17.07
CA GLU A 105 9.49 -16.55 18.38
C GLU A 105 9.05 -18.02 18.44
N GLU A 106 7.89 -18.37 17.88
CA GLU A 106 7.45 -19.77 17.76
C GLU A 106 8.43 -20.62 16.94
N LYS A 107 8.99 -20.07 15.85
CA LYS A 107 10.00 -20.78 15.04
C LYS A 107 11.34 -20.96 15.74
N LYS A 108 11.70 -20.10 16.71
CA LYS A 108 12.92 -20.27 17.51
C LYS A 108 12.75 -21.34 18.59
N ASN A 109 11.54 -21.54 19.09
CA ASN A 109 11.24 -22.55 20.12
C ASN A 109 10.90 -23.95 19.54
N GLY A 110 10.87 -24.12 18.21
CA GLY A 110 10.57 -25.40 17.55
C GLY A 110 11.78 -26.18 17.02
N LYS A 111 13.01 -25.77 17.36
CA LYS A 111 14.24 -26.55 17.14
C LYS A 111 14.73 -27.09 18.47
N ASN A 112 14.19 -28.21 18.90
CA ASN A 112 14.85 -29.17 19.80
C ASN A 112 14.81 -30.53 19.12
#